data_AF-A0A1Y1NLF4-F1
#
_entry.id   AF-A0A1Y1NLF4-F1
#
_cell.length_a   1.000
_cell.length_b   1.000
_cell.length_c   1.000
_cell.angle_alpha   90.00
_cell.angle_beta   90.00
_cell.angle_gamma   90.00
#
_symmetry.space_group_name_H-M   'P 1'
#
loop_
_entity.id
_entity.type
_entity.pdbx_description
1 polymer ?
#
loop_
_entity_poly.entity_id
_entity_poly.type
_entity_poly.pdbx_seq_one_letter_code
_entity_poly.pdbx_strand_id
1 'polypeptide(L)'
;MQRHLCSLQLSRLCSNHRNLSSDHLAALVTAFSLHYQHGYQTYGLNLLYTDQGPSDPYAILAAHILYDLSESTQSSKPIITALVLLENLLMKSPCSFNAKLLSLRLFHTIGAGIGAHQVYETLDLKHLQMDSLGYSHCARLPTTGLLTLTATLLDSTLKFFSSNYKDSSDHLTFCYKYGSFIKLNDFMDFREKLNNSFHYTMVAVDRIILNIVQCTSIDSLYNANILPKDNNIEWEKLRDNHDLSVYISWDPERIESTPEDAREIKDLFIQNVHFLKLRTHILWALSASVNIIKSHDSARNSCVDTLRGVQKDWADIYHKISTTKSVPIKQNLVTSPLPSRLHSHLDCRYFEILGQLFNLFVNISVEDTANCGAIVTDVQSNFKRLTGVVVDLVGQQRRSGDCYWKRRSVLETVVNAVEIISLSATICLLCNDLAKPPQNKRSKKKMDASTKCVLNDLASVIKNELNTIDSCLENWTLPDEFDLSDRLALLNLSANGQNSVIENIVNSHTTAVKELRTLLKAKLKMLSG
;
A
#
# COMPACT_ATOMS: atom_id res chain seq x y z
N MET A 1 3.04 16.73 38.19
CA MET A 1 2.62 16.02 36.96
C MET A 1 3.79 15.42 36.18
N GLN A 2 4.76 16.19 35.67
CA GLN A 2 5.83 15.65 34.80
C GLN A 2 6.68 14.53 35.43
N ARG A 3 6.99 14.64 36.73
CA ARG A 3 7.68 13.55 37.47
C ARG A 3 6.90 12.24 37.47
N HIS A 4 5.58 12.31 37.61
CA HIS A 4 4.71 11.14 37.56
C HIS A 4 4.66 10.54 36.14
N LEU A 5 4.51 11.38 35.13
CA LEU A 5 4.54 10.94 33.73
C LEU A 5 5.86 10.24 33.38
N CYS A 6 7.00 10.82 33.76
CA CYS A 6 8.30 10.21 33.57
C CYS A 6 8.40 8.84 34.27
N SER A 7 7.90 8.71 35.50
CA SER A 7 7.83 7.43 36.20
C SER A 7 7.02 6.38 35.45
N LEU A 8 5.90 6.76 34.81
CA LEU A 8 5.08 5.84 34.02
C LEU A 8 5.75 5.44 32.70
N GLN A 9 6.44 6.37 32.06
CA GLN A 9 7.23 6.11 30.85
C GLN A 9 8.36 5.13 31.15
N LEU A 10 9.09 5.34 32.25
CA LEU A 10 10.11 4.41 32.73
C LEU A 10 9.51 3.05 33.10
N SER A 11 8.32 3.03 33.74
CA SER A 11 7.61 1.78 34.03
C SER A 11 7.29 0.98 32.75
N ARG A 12 6.84 1.63 31.68
CA ARG A 12 6.62 0.98 30.38
C ARG A 12 7.92 0.45 29.78
N LEU A 13 8.99 1.25 29.83
CA LEU A 13 10.33 0.88 29.35
C LEU A 13 10.90 -0.34 30.10
N CYS A 14 10.57 -0.50 31.38
CA CYS A 14 10.91 -1.67 32.19
C CYS A 14 9.98 -2.88 31.97
N SER A 15 9.15 -2.88 30.92
CA SER A 15 8.18 -3.94 30.60
C SER A 15 7.01 -4.13 31.58
N ASN A 16 6.82 -3.25 32.57
CA ASN A 16 5.80 -3.47 33.61
C ASN A 16 4.38 -3.52 33.03
N HIS A 17 4.11 -2.79 31.95
CA HIS A 17 2.78 -2.75 31.35
C HIS A 17 2.49 -3.99 30.49
N ARG A 18 3.52 -4.67 29.93
CA ARG A 18 3.31 -5.84 29.04
C ARG A 18 2.81 -7.08 29.76
N ASN A 19 3.19 -7.22 31.02
CA ASN A 19 2.87 -8.39 31.84
C ASN A 19 1.51 -8.27 32.54
N LEU A 20 0.77 -7.19 32.31
CA LEU A 20 -0.53 -6.96 32.92
C LEU A 20 -1.64 -7.73 32.18
N SER A 21 -2.64 -8.19 32.93
CA SER A 21 -3.85 -8.76 32.34
C SER A 21 -4.66 -7.71 31.59
N SER A 22 -5.53 -8.15 30.68
CA SER A 22 -6.40 -7.26 29.89
C SER A 22 -7.24 -6.32 30.76
N ASP A 23 -7.72 -6.78 31.91
CA ASP A 23 -8.50 -5.96 32.86
C ASP A 23 -7.63 -4.86 33.49
N HIS A 24 -6.40 -5.18 33.89
CA HIS A 24 -5.47 -4.20 34.44
C HIS A 24 -5.03 -3.18 33.38
N LEU A 25 -4.85 -3.60 32.12
CA LEU A 25 -4.58 -2.68 31.01
C LEU A 25 -5.76 -1.74 30.77
N ALA A 26 -7.00 -2.24 30.80
CA ALA A 26 -8.20 -1.40 30.65
C ALA A 26 -8.34 -0.38 31.80
N ALA A 27 -8.04 -0.79 33.03
CA ALA A 27 -8.01 0.12 34.18
C ALA A 27 -6.91 1.18 34.04
N LEU A 28 -5.72 0.79 33.55
CA LEU A 28 -4.59 1.71 33.33
C LEU A 28 -4.91 2.75 32.25
N VAL A 29 -5.57 2.35 31.15
CA VAL A 29 -6.06 3.28 30.12
C VAL A 29 -7.04 4.28 30.71
N THR A 30 -7.95 3.82 31.57
CA THR A 30 -8.91 4.69 32.26
C THR A 30 -8.19 5.70 33.15
N ALA A 31 -7.24 5.26 33.96
CA ALA A 31 -6.41 6.14 34.80
C ALA A 31 -5.63 7.17 33.96
N PHE A 32 -5.03 6.76 32.86
CA PHE A 32 -4.28 7.66 31.97
C PHE A 32 -5.18 8.69 31.30
N SER A 33 -6.40 8.32 30.87
CA SER A 33 -7.37 9.27 30.32
C SER A 33 -7.81 10.31 31.38
N LEU A 34 -8.06 9.89 32.62
CA LEU A 34 -8.39 10.80 33.71
C LEU A 34 -7.22 11.73 34.07
N HIS A 35 -5.98 11.22 34.09
CA HIS A 35 -4.78 12.04 34.29
C HIS A 35 -4.57 13.03 33.14
N TYR A 36 -4.81 12.62 31.89
CA TYR A 36 -4.79 13.50 30.74
C TYR A 36 -5.77 14.66 30.91
N GLN A 37 -7.03 14.36 31.26
CA GLN A 37 -8.07 15.38 31.44
C GLN A 37 -7.75 16.35 32.57
N HIS A 38 -7.34 15.82 33.73
CA HIS A 38 -6.95 16.64 34.86
C HIS A 38 -5.74 17.54 34.49
N GLY A 39 -4.75 16.98 33.80
CA GLY A 39 -3.59 17.73 33.34
C GLY A 39 -3.92 18.80 32.31
N TYR A 40 -4.84 18.53 31.39
CA TYR A 40 -5.35 19.50 30.42
C TYR A 40 -6.09 20.64 31.11
N GLN A 41 -7.03 20.34 32.01
CA GLN A 41 -7.80 21.35 32.74
C GLN A 41 -6.90 22.23 33.63
N THR A 42 -5.87 21.66 34.23
CA THR A 42 -5.01 22.37 35.19
C THR A 42 -3.91 23.17 34.50
N TYR A 43 -3.32 22.62 33.42
CA TYR A 43 -2.07 23.15 32.83
C TYR A 43 -2.12 23.31 31.31
N GLY A 44 -3.18 22.84 30.64
CA GLY A 44 -3.31 22.85 29.18
C GLY A 44 -4.26 23.92 28.63
N LEU A 45 -4.92 24.70 29.49
CA LEU A 45 -5.76 25.81 29.06
C LEU A 45 -4.91 27.01 28.62
N ASN A 46 -5.37 27.70 27.57
CA ASN A 46 -4.74 28.91 27.02
C ASN A 46 -3.30 28.73 26.51
N LEU A 47 -2.91 27.51 26.13
CA LEU A 47 -1.67 27.30 25.39
C LEU A 47 -1.73 27.93 24.01
N LEU A 48 -0.58 28.28 23.44
CA LEU A 48 -0.54 28.66 22.03
C LEU A 48 -0.97 27.47 21.18
N TYR A 49 -1.59 27.74 20.04
CA TYR A 49 -2.01 26.69 19.10
C TYR A 49 -0.85 25.75 18.70
N THR A 50 0.37 26.28 18.65
CA THR A 50 1.60 25.56 18.31
C THR A 50 2.17 24.73 19.46
N ASP A 51 1.74 24.97 20.69
CA ASP A 51 2.30 24.31 21.87
C ASP A 51 1.69 22.93 22.06
N GLN A 52 2.55 21.97 22.41
CA GLN A 52 2.11 20.64 22.81
C GLN A 52 1.64 20.68 24.26
N GLY A 53 0.53 19.99 24.55
CA GLY A 53 -0.04 19.96 25.88
C GLY A 53 0.88 19.20 26.84
N PRO A 54 1.14 19.70 28.06
CA PRO A 54 2.04 19.03 29.00
C PRO A 54 1.50 17.67 29.48
N SER A 55 0.21 17.40 29.29
CA SER A 55 -0.45 16.14 29.64
C SER A 55 -0.68 15.21 28.45
N ASP A 56 -0.41 15.66 27.21
CA ASP A 56 -0.61 14.87 25.99
C ASP A 56 0.03 13.47 26.04
N PRO A 57 1.24 13.29 26.62
CA PRO A 57 1.85 11.97 26.69
C PRO A 57 1.04 10.94 27.49
N TYR A 58 0.14 11.34 28.40
CA TYR A 58 -0.77 10.38 29.07
C TYR A 58 -1.74 9.75 28.06
N ALA A 59 -2.34 10.55 27.19
CA ALA A 59 -3.26 10.07 26.16
C ALA A 59 -2.52 9.24 25.09
N ILE A 60 -1.30 9.64 24.72
CA ILE A 60 -0.46 8.85 23.80
C ILE A 60 -0.11 7.50 24.43
N LEU A 61 0.32 7.46 25.70
CA LEU A 61 0.57 6.21 26.43
C LEU A 61 -0.68 5.33 26.51
N ALA A 62 -1.85 5.93 26.74
CA ALA A 62 -3.13 5.20 26.76
C ALA A 62 -3.46 4.60 25.39
N ALA A 63 -3.21 5.32 24.30
CA ALA A 63 -3.39 4.82 22.93
C ALA A 63 -2.43 3.65 22.62
N HIS A 64 -1.19 3.67 23.09
CA HIS A 64 -0.27 2.52 22.98
C HIS A 64 -0.82 1.29 23.73
N ILE A 65 -1.32 1.47 24.96
CA ILE A 65 -1.89 0.36 25.73
C ILE A 65 -3.17 -0.17 25.09
N LEU A 66 -4.00 0.70 24.51
CA LEU A 66 -5.18 0.30 23.76
C LEU A 66 -4.80 -0.55 22.54
N TYR A 67 -3.70 -0.24 21.86
CA TYR A 67 -3.16 -1.11 20.81
C TYR A 67 -2.74 -2.47 21.37
N ASP A 68 -1.97 -2.51 22.46
CA ASP A 68 -1.55 -3.77 23.13
C ASP A 68 -2.79 -4.63 23.53
N LEU A 69 -3.84 -3.97 24.02
CA LEU A 69 -5.10 -4.61 24.38
C LEU A 69 -5.82 -5.17 23.14
N SER A 70 -5.77 -4.48 22.00
CA SER A 70 -6.38 -4.96 20.76
C SER A 70 -5.71 -6.24 20.25
N GLU A 71 -4.38 -6.31 20.33
CA GLU A 71 -3.62 -7.49 19.92
C GLU A 71 -3.89 -8.68 20.86
N SER A 72 -3.97 -8.45 22.18
CA SER A 72 -4.28 -9.52 23.14
C SER A 72 -5.73 -10.02 23.07
N THR A 73 -6.70 -9.13 22.81
CA THR A 73 -8.13 -9.47 22.74
C THR A 73 -8.62 -9.81 21.34
N GLN A 74 -7.79 -9.60 20.31
CA GLN A 74 -8.13 -9.80 18.89
C GLN A 74 -9.41 -9.07 18.48
N SER A 75 -9.51 -7.80 18.89
CA SER A 75 -10.71 -6.96 18.72
C SER A 75 -10.33 -5.55 18.28
N SER A 76 -11.12 -4.95 17.40
CA SER A 76 -10.96 -3.59 16.90
C SER A 76 -11.40 -2.52 17.89
N LYS A 77 -12.28 -2.87 18.87
CA LYS A 77 -12.81 -1.92 19.86
C LYS A 77 -11.74 -1.05 20.51
N PRO A 78 -10.62 -1.57 21.02
CA PRO A 78 -9.57 -0.75 21.61
C PRO A 78 -8.88 0.19 20.61
N ILE A 79 -8.66 -0.24 19.36
CA ILE A 79 -8.06 0.63 18.33
C ILE A 79 -8.98 1.80 18.01
N ILE A 80 -10.28 1.54 17.81
CA ILE A 80 -11.26 2.60 17.55
C ILE A 80 -11.36 3.54 18.75
N THR A 81 -11.33 3.00 19.97
CA THR A 81 -11.27 3.82 21.20
C THR A 81 -10.02 4.72 21.22
N ALA A 82 -8.87 4.19 20.80
CA ALA A 82 -7.62 4.95 20.74
C ALA A 82 -7.70 6.08 19.70
N LEU A 83 -8.30 5.83 18.53
CA LEU A 83 -8.53 6.85 17.52
C LEU A 83 -9.42 7.99 18.06
N VAL A 84 -10.51 7.67 18.77
CA VAL A 84 -11.38 8.68 19.40
C VAL A 84 -10.64 9.50 20.46
N LEU A 85 -9.82 8.83 21.28
CA LEU A 85 -8.98 9.50 22.28
C LEU A 85 -7.97 10.47 21.62
N LEU A 86 -7.31 10.03 20.54
CA LEU A 86 -6.34 10.85 19.81
C LEU A 86 -7.01 12.01 19.08
N GLU A 87 -8.20 11.83 18.51
CA GLU A 87 -8.98 12.92 17.91
C GLU A 87 -9.35 13.97 18.96
N ASN A 88 -9.82 13.55 20.15
CA ASN A 88 -10.09 14.48 21.25
C ASN A 88 -8.84 15.25 21.68
N LEU A 89 -7.68 14.57 21.71
CA LEU A 89 -6.41 15.20 21.98
C LEU A 89 -6.03 16.20 20.89
N LEU A 90 -6.19 15.88 19.61
CA LEU A 90 -5.84 16.76 18.50
C LEU A 90 -6.74 17.99 18.42
N MET A 91 -7.99 17.92 18.90
CA MET A 91 -8.84 19.10 19.06
C MET A 91 -8.30 20.09 20.11
N LYS A 92 -7.51 19.61 21.07
CA LYS A 92 -6.93 20.41 22.17
C LYS A 92 -5.46 20.77 21.93
N SER A 93 -4.69 19.90 21.29
CA SER A 93 -3.30 20.12 20.87
C SER A 93 -3.13 19.74 19.39
N PRO A 94 -3.54 20.64 18.48
CA PRO A 94 -3.58 20.35 17.04
C PRO A 94 -2.21 20.25 16.38
N CYS A 95 -1.16 20.75 17.03
CA CYS A 95 0.23 20.63 16.57
C CYS A 95 0.97 19.39 17.13
N SER A 96 0.28 18.49 17.83
CA SER A 96 0.88 17.24 18.33
C SER A 96 1.16 16.25 17.21
N PHE A 97 2.36 16.32 16.61
CA PHE A 97 2.78 15.42 15.53
C PHE A 97 2.83 13.95 15.98
N ASN A 98 3.17 13.68 17.25
CA ASN A 98 3.17 12.33 17.82
C ASN A 98 1.77 11.69 17.73
N ALA A 99 0.74 12.44 18.10
CA ALA A 99 -0.64 11.96 18.03
C ALA A 99 -1.13 11.81 16.59
N LYS A 100 -0.71 12.70 15.67
CA LYS A 100 -1.01 12.57 14.24
C LYS A 100 -0.37 11.31 13.64
N LEU A 101 0.92 11.07 13.87
CA LEU A 101 1.61 9.88 13.38
C LEU A 101 1.00 8.59 13.95
N LEU A 102 0.65 8.59 15.24
CA LEU A 102 -0.02 7.45 15.86
C LEU A 102 -1.43 7.23 15.27
N SER A 103 -2.20 8.29 15.06
CA SER A 103 -3.53 8.20 14.43
C SER A 103 -3.43 7.67 12.99
N LEU A 104 -2.48 8.17 12.21
CA LEU A 104 -2.18 7.69 10.86
C LEU A 104 -1.90 6.18 10.87
N ARG A 105 -1.05 5.73 11.81
CA ARG A 105 -0.69 4.32 11.97
C ARG A 105 -1.90 3.45 12.32
N LEU A 106 -2.76 3.89 13.25
CA LEU A 106 -3.94 3.16 13.70
C LEU A 106 -5.04 3.11 12.63
N PHE A 107 -5.28 4.20 11.89
CA PHE A 107 -6.20 4.19 10.75
C PHE A 107 -5.76 3.17 9.68
N HIS A 108 -4.46 3.10 9.39
CA HIS A 108 -3.94 2.06 8.49
C HIS A 108 -4.10 0.64 9.05
N THR A 109 -3.98 0.43 10.37
CA THR A 109 -4.21 -0.89 11.01
C THR A 109 -5.61 -1.44 10.71
N ILE A 110 -6.64 -0.59 10.73
CA ILE A 110 -8.03 -0.95 10.42
C ILE A 110 -8.40 -0.77 8.93
N GLY A 111 -7.45 -0.35 8.11
CA GLY A 111 -7.59 -0.12 6.67
C GLY A 111 -8.39 1.13 6.29
N ALA A 112 -8.57 2.09 7.19
CA ALA A 112 -9.36 3.29 6.98
C ALA A 112 -8.56 4.37 6.23
N GLY A 113 -8.43 4.20 4.91
CA GLY A 113 -7.64 5.07 4.03
C GLY A 113 -8.01 6.57 4.04
N ILE A 114 -9.30 6.93 4.06
CA ILE A 114 -9.71 8.36 4.10
C ILE A 114 -9.27 9.03 5.40
N GLY A 115 -9.56 8.43 6.57
CA GLY A 115 -9.11 8.97 7.85
C GLY A 115 -7.58 9.06 7.95
N ALA A 116 -6.86 8.05 7.44
CA ALA A 116 -5.41 8.09 7.33
C ALA A 116 -4.93 9.26 6.45
N HIS A 117 -5.60 9.52 5.32
CA HIS A 117 -5.24 10.60 4.41
C HIS A 117 -5.45 11.98 5.03
N GLN A 118 -6.60 12.22 5.66
CA GLN A 118 -6.89 13.48 6.34
C GLN A 118 -5.82 13.79 7.40
N VAL A 119 -5.48 12.80 8.25
CA VAL A 119 -4.42 12.98 9.25
C VAL A 119 -3.07 13.25 8.59
N TYR A 120 -2.74 12.54 7.51
CA TYR A 120 -1.51 12.76 6.74
C TYR A 120 -1.41 14.19 6.18
N GLU A 121 -2.50 14.74 5.63
CA GLU A 121 -2.54 16.13 5.17
C GLU A 121 -2.30 17.12 6.31
N THR A 122 -2.82 16.85 7.52
CA THR A 122 -2.58 17.71 8.68
C THR A 122 -1.14 17.67 9.22
N LEU A 123 -0.33 16.67 8.84
CA LEU A 123 1.10 16.66 9.15
C LEU A 123 1.86 17.74 8.37
N ASP A 124 1.32 18.21 7.25
CA ASP A 124 1.90 19.26 6.39
C ASP A 124 3.38 18.96 6.05
N LEU A 125 3.65 17.72 5.63
CA LEU A 125 4.99 17.26 5.30
C LEU A 125 5.56 18.05 4.12
N LYS A 126 6.76 18.60 4.31
CA LYS A 126 7.42 19.46 3.32
C LYS A 126 8.83 18.97 3.00
N HIS A 127 9.22 19.18 1.75
CA HIS A 127 10.57 18.89 1.25
C HIS A 127 11.04 17.48 1.64
N LEU A 128 12.15 17.37 2.36
CA LEU A 128 12.76 16.08 2.71
C LEU A 128 11.91 15.20 3.61
N GLN A 129 10.94 15.76 4.32
CA GLN A 129 9.98 14.98 5.09
C GLN A 129 9.12 14.10 4.17
N MET A 130 8.94 14.48 2.90
CA MET A 130 8.23 13.66 1.93
C MET A 130 8.99 12.36 1.59
N ASP A 131 10.33 12.36 1.70
CA ASP A 131 11.13 11.13 1.53
C ASP A 131 11.17 10.31 2.83
N SER A 132 11.44 10.96 3.96
CA SER A 132 11.62 10.26 5.24
C SER A 132 10.33 9.79 5.90
N LEU A 133 9.21 10.52 5.75
CA LEU A 133 7.92 10.21 6.39
C LEU A 133 6.82 9.88 5.39
N GLY A 134 6.95 10.29 4.12
CA GLY A 134 5.94 10.04 3.08
C GLY A 134 5.65 8.56 2.86
N TYR A 135 6.64 7.69 3.10
CA TYR A 135 6.47 6.23 3.07
C TYR A 135 5.34 5.74 3.98
N SER A 136 5.15 6.35 5.16
CA SER A 136 4.14 5.96 6.15
C SER A 136 2.71 5.94 5.59
N HIS A 137 2.42 6.78 4.59
CA HIS A 137 1.12 6.83 3.94
C HIS A 137 1.16 6.24 2.52
N CYS A 138 2.15 6.59 1.71
CA CYS A 138 2.25 6.13 0.32
C CYS A 138 2.39 4.62 0.16
N ALA A 139 3.01 3.93 1.13
CA ALA A 139 3.16 2.47 1.08
C ALA A 139 1.86 1.71 1.40
N ARG A 140 0.86 2.39 1.99
CA ARG A 140 -0.34 1.77 2.55
C ARG A 140 -1.62 2.21 1.89
N LEU A 141 -1.73 3.47 1.46
CA LEU A 141 -2.92 3.94 0.76
C LEU A 141 -3.29 3.08 -0.48
N PRO A 142 -2.33 2.59 -1.31
CA PRO A 142 -2.66 1.74 -2.45
C PRO A 142 -3.41 0.44 -2.10
N THR A 143 -3.30 -0.06 -0.86
CA THR A 143 -3.98 -1.31 -0.44
C THR A 143 -5.41 -1.08 0.03
N THR A 144 -5.91 0.15 -0.02
CA THR A 144 -7.23 0.52 0.53
C THR A 144 -8.34 0.59 -0.52
N GLY A 145 -8.00 0.46 -1.81
CA GLY A 145 -8.98 0.54 -2.91
C GLY A 145 -9.44 1.96 -3.26
N LEU A 146 -8.87 2.99 -2.61
CA LEU A 146 -9.08 4.40 -2.93
C LEU A 146 -8.15 4.81 -4.08
N LEU A 147 -8.48 4.39 -5.30
CA LEU A 147 -7.64 4.52 -6.49
C LEU A 147 -7.37 5.99 -6.85
N THR A 148 -8.40 6.82 -6.79
CA THR A 148 -8.31 8.26 -7.13
C THR A 148 -7.39 8.98 -6.16
N LEU A 149 -7.64 8.80 -4.87
CA LEU A 149 -6.86 9.40 -3.80
C LEU A 149 -5.39 8.95 -3.84
N THR A 150 -5.18 7.65 -4.12
CA THR A 150 -3.84 7.09 -4.30
C THR A 150 -3.12 7.75 -5.47
N ALA A 151 -3.77 7.92 -6.62
CA ALA A 151 -3.16 8.57 -7.78
C ALA A 151 -2.69 10.00 -7.44
N THR A 152 -3.56 10.81 -6.82
CA THR A 152 -3.25 12.19 -6.43
C THR A 152 -2.09 12.26 -5.44
N LEU A 153 -2.09 11.40 -4.42
CA LEU A 153 -0.99 11.33 -3.44
C LEU A 153 0.34 11.00 -4.13
N LEU A 154 0.39 9.92 -4.92
CA LEU A 154 1.61 9.47 -5.57
C LEU A 154 2.12 10.54 -6.57
N ASP A 155 1.24 11.21 -7.30
CA ASP A 155 1.62 12.31 -8.21
C ASP A 155 2.23 13.50 -7.45
N SER A 156 1.68 13.86 -6.28
CA SER A 156 2.24 14.91 -5.43
C SER A 156 3.65 14.56 -4.92
N THR A 157 3.85 13.30 -4.51
CA THR A 157 5.14 12.79 -4.04
C THR A 157 6.18 12.74 -5.18
N LEU A 158 5.80 12.28 -6.38
CA LEU A 158 6.69 12.27 -7.54
C LEU A 158 7.09 13.68 -7.99
N LYS A 159 6.19 14.66 -7.86
CA LYS A 159 6.48 16.06 -8.15
C LYS A 159 7.57 16.60 -7.22
N PHE A 160 7.55 16.23 -5.94
CA PHE A 160 8.62 16.58 -5.00
C PHE A 160 9.98 16.03 -5.47
N PHE A 161 10.08 14.73 -5.75
CA PHE A 161 11.34 14.13 -6.20
C PHE A 161 11.85 14.74 -7.51
N SER A 162 10.95 15.02 -8.45
CA SER A 162 11.30 15.67 -9.73
C SER A 162 11.82 17.10 -9.54
N SER A 163 11.21 17.88 -8.63
CA SER A 163 11.68 19.23 -8.29
C SER A 163 13.05 19.17 -7.62
N ASN A 164 13.20 18.31 -6.61
CA ASN A 164 14.44 18.19 -5.86
C ASN A 164 15.62 17.75 -6.74
N TYR A 165 15.39 16.88 -7.72
CA TYR A 165 16.43 16.51 -8.69
C TYR A 165 16.98 17.75 -9.42
N LYS A 166 16.10 18.65 -9.85
CA LYS A 166 16.49 19.91 -10.50
C LYS A 166 17.23 20.84 -9.54
N ASP A 167 16.67 21.06 -8.36
CA ASP A 167 17.22 21.99 -7.36
C ASP A 167 18.61 21.53 -6.84
N SER A 168 18.82 20.21 -6.72
CA SER A 168 20.10 19.64 -6.29
C SER A 168 21.28 19.97 -7.23
N SER A 169 21.02 20.12 -8.53
CA SER A 169 22.05 20.49 -9.52
C SER A 169 22.50 21.94 -9.35
N ASP A 170 21.58 22.82 -8.97
CA ASP A 170 21.88 24.24 -8.74
C ASP A 170 22.74 24.42 -7.49
N HIS A 171 22.46 23.66 -6.42
CA HIS A 171 23.26 23.68 -5.20
C HIS A 171 24.73 23.29 -5.42
N LEU A 172 24.98 22.30 -6.29
CA LEU A 172 26.36 21.93 -6.67
C LEU A 172 27.05 23.08 -7.40
N THR A 173 26.34 23.73 -8.32
CA THR A 173 26.86 24.89 -9.07
C THR A 173 27.15 26.08 -8.14
N PHE A 174 26.30 26.33 -7.16
CA PHE A 174 26.49 27.37 -6.15
C PHE A 174 27.68 27.09 -5.24
N CYS A 175 27.98 25.82 -4.92
CA CYS A 175 29.18 25.48 -4.17
C CYS A 175 30.45 25.94 -4.89
N TYR A 176 30.53 25.74 -6.21
CA TYR A 176 31.64 26.27 -7.01
C TYR A 176 31.63 27.80 -7.10
N LYS A 177 30.46 28.40 -7.37
CA LYS A 177 30.33 29.85 -7.55
C LYS A 177 30.69 30.65 -6.30
N TYR A 178 30.31 30.17 -5.12
CA TYR A 178 30.49 30.87 -3.84
C TYR A 178 31.65 30.29 -3.01
N GLY A 179 32.48 29.40 -3.58
CA GLY A 179 33.67 28.86 -2.91
C GLY A 179 33.39 27.93 -1.72
N SER A 180 32.19 27.33 -1.64
CA SER A 180 31.78 26.41 -0.56
C SER A 180 32.19 24.96 -0.85
N PHE A 181 33.45 24.74 -1.21
CA PHE A 181 33.95 23.42 -1.68
C PHE A 181 33.82 22.31 -0.64
N ILE A 182 33.92 22.64 0.65
CA ILE A 182 33.78 21.67 1.74
C ILE A 182 32.39 21.02 1.74
N LYS A 183 31.36 21.76 1.31
CA LYS A 183 29.98 21.27 1.23
C LYS A 183 29.64 20.50 -0.03
N LEU A 184 30.55 20.48 -1.01
CA LEU A 184 30.33 19.77 -2.27
C LEU A 184 30.10 18.28 -2.03
N ASN A 185 30.94 17.64 -1.20
CA ASN A 185 30.80 16.23 -0.88
C ASN A 185 29.47 15.93 -0.18
N ASP A 186 29.11 16.74 0.83
CA ASP A 186 27.82 16.62 1.53
C ASP A 186 26.63 16.69 0.55
N PHE A 187 26.66 17.63 -0.41
CA PHE A 187 25.60 17.77 -1.41
C PHE A 187 25.58 16.64 -2.45
N MET A 188 26.74 16.10 -2.83
CA MET A 188 26.80 14.92 -3.70
C MET A 188 26.23 13.69 -3.02
N ASP A 189 26.66 13.40 -1.78
CA ASP A 189 26.18 12.27 -0.99
C ASP A 189 24.66 12.36 -0.77
N PHE A 190 24.18 13.56 -0.46
CA PHE A 190 22.75 13.84 -0.32
C PHE A 190 21.98 13.59 -1.62
N ARG A 191 22.50 14.07 -2.76
CA ARG A 191 21.90 13.83 -4.08
C ARG A 191 21.85 12.34 -4.40
N GLU A 192 22.93 11.60 -4.14
CA GLU A 192 22.95 10.15 -4.34
C GLU A 192 21.95 9.42 -3.43
N LYS A 193 21.81 9.84 -2.16
CA LYS A 193 20.85 9.27 -1.21
C LYS A 193 19.41 9.44 -1.68
N LEU A 194 19.07 10.59 -2.26
CA LEU A 194 17.73 10.86 -2.79
C LEU A 194 17.48 10.19 -4.15
N ASN A 195 18.46 10.19 -5.05
CA ASN A 195 18.34 9.51 -6.34
C ASN A 195 18.14 8.00 -6.18
N ASN A 196 18.79 7.41 -5.16
CA ASN A 196 18.65 6.00 -4.83
C ASN A 196 17.58 5.74 -3.74
N SER A 197 16.66 6.68 -3.51
CA SER A 197 15.56 6.47 -2.56
C SER A 197 14.69 5.30 -3.00
N PHE A 198 14.56 4.31 -2.11
CA PHE A 198 13.60 3.23 -2.27
C PHE A 198 12.17 3.77 -2.35
N HIS A 199 11.85 4.78 -1.54
CA HIS A 199 10.52 5.36 -1.51
C HIS A 199 10.12 5.98 -2.86
N TYR A 200 11.02 6.74 -3.48
CA TYR A 200 10.82 7.27 -4.84
C TYR A 200 10.53 6.16 -5.85
N THR A 201 11.39 5.14 -5.90
CA THR A 201 11.29 4.07 -6.88
C THR A 201 9.98 3.30 -6.71
N MET A 202 9.59 3.03 -5.46
CA MET A 202 8.34 2.35 -5.15
C MET A 202 7.10 3.16 -5.57
N VAL A 203 7.07 4.46 -5.27
CA VAL A 203 5.98 5.38 -5.67
C VAL A 203 5.87 5.46 -7.18
N ALA A 204 7.00 5.53 -7.90
CA ALA A 204 7.01 5.57 -9.36
C ALA A 204 6.41 4.30 -9.97
N VAL A 205 6.83 3.12 -9.49
CA VAL A 205 6.32 1.83 -9.97
C VAL A 205 4.83 1.67 -9.64
N ASP A 206 4.40 1.98 -8.41
CA ASP A 206 2.99 1.90 -8.03
C ASP A 206 2.12 2.84 -8.84
N ARG A 207 2.59 4.07 -9.12
CA ARG A 207 1.85 5.04 -9.92
C ARG A 207 1.63 4.55 -11.35
N ILE A 208 2.66 3.95 -11.95
CA ILE A 208 2.58 3.39 -13.31
C ILE A 208 1.63 2.20 -13.34
N ILE A 209 1.75 1.26 -12.38
CA ILE A 209 0.82 0.12 -12.30
C ILE A 209 -0.61 0.61 -12.14
N LEU A 210 -0.87 1.59 -11.26
CA LEU A 210 -2.20 2.17 -11.08
C LEU A 210 -2.75 2.77 -12.38
N ASN A 211 -1.93 3.47 -13.17
CA ASN A 211 -2.33 3.98 -14.48
C ASN A 211 -2.74 2.87 -15.45
N ILE A 212 -1.99 1.77 -15.49
CA ILE A 212 -2.26 0.63 -16.38
C ILE A 212 -3.54 -0.11 -15.92
N VAL A 213 -3.72 -0.25 -14.60
CA VAL A 213 -4.93 -0.81 -14.01
C VAL A 213 -6.13 0.04 -14.41
N GLN A 214 -6.03 1.37 -14.38
CA GLN A 214 -7.11 2.29 -14.77
C GLN A 214 -7.32 2.44 -16.29
N CYS A 215 -6.44 1.92 -17.15
CA CYS A 215 -6.63 2.00 -18.60
C CYS A 215 -7.91 1.29 -19.05
N THR A 216 -8.73 1.98 -19.84
CA THR A 216 -10.00 1.45 -20.37
C THR A 216 -9.96 1.17 -21.88
N SER A 217 -8.83 1.45 -22.53
CA SER A 217 -8.60 1.18 -23.95
C SER A 217 -7.14 0.86 -24.21
N ILE A 218 -6.88 0.26 -25.38
CA ILE A 218 -5.52 -0.04 -25.82
C ILE A 218 -4.73 1.22 -26.21
N ASP A 219 -5.41 2.25 -26.74
CA ASP A 219 -4.77 3.53 -27.06
C ASP A 219 -4.24 4.23 -25.80
N SER A 220 -5.02 4.18 -24.70
CA SER A 220 -4.56 4.69 -23.40
C SER A 220 -3.31 3.96 -22.91
N LEU A 221 -3.22 2.64 -23.15
CA LEU A 221 -2.04 1.85 -22.79
C LEU A 221 -0.82 2.22 -23.67
N TYR A 222 -1.00 2.42 -24.98
CA TYR A 222 0.11 2.79 -25.87
C TYR A 222 0.67 4.18 -25.60
N ASN A 223 -0.16 5.06 -25.06
CA ASN A 223 0.22 6.41 -24.62
C ASN A 223 0.69 6.45 -23.16
N ALA A 224 0.54 5.35 -22.41
CA ALA A 224 1.04 5.27 -21.05
C ALA A 224 2.57 5.12 -21.05
N ASN A 225 3.25 5.88 -20.19
CA ASN A 225 4.66 5.64 -19.90
C ASN A 225 4.76 4.42 -18.97
N ILE A 226 4.96 3.24 -19.55
CA ILE A 226 4.97 1.94 -18.84
C ILE A 226 6.25 1.74 -18.02
N LEU A 227 7.29 2.51 -18.28
CA LEU A 227 8.56 2.44 -17.56
C LEU A 227 8.82 3.75 -16.79
N PRO A 228 9.44 3.67 -15.61
CA PRO A 228 10.01 4.85 -14.96
C PRO A 228 10.96 5.56 -15.92
N LYS A 229 11.03 6.90 -15.86
CA LYS A 229 11.82 7.73 -16.80
C LYS A 229 13.29 7.31 -16.89
N ASP A 230 13.85 6.80 -15.80
CA ASP A 230 15.27 6.45 -15.74
C ASP A 230 15.55 4.98 -16.14
N ASN A 231 14.53 4.10 -16.09
CA ASN A 231 14.54 2.64 -16.37
C ASN A 231 15.78 1.82 -15.92
N ASN A 232 16.67 2.40 -15.12
CA ASN A 232 17.93 1.84 -14.65
C ASN A 232 17.93 1.90 -13.12
N ILE A 233 17.18 0.98 -12.51
CA ILE A 233 17.15 0.86 -11.05
C ILE A 233 18.46 0.20 -10.61
N GLU A 234 19.31 0.94 -9.90
CA GLU A 234 20.52 0.40 -9.27
C GLU A 234 20.15 -0.35 -7.97
N TRP A 235 19.70 -1.60 -8.12
CA TRP A 235 19.14 -2.41 -7.03
C TRP A 235 20.02 -2.49 -5.77
N GLU A 236 21.34 -2.51 -5.94
CA GLU A 236 22.31 -2.62 -4.84
C GLU A 236 22.55 -1.29 -4.12
N LYS A 237 22.22 -0.15 -4.75
CA LYS A 237 22.40 1.18 -4.16
C LYS A 237 21.13 1.73 -3.53
N LEU A 238 19.99 1.05 -3.69
CA LEU A 238 18.72 1.46 -3.09
C LEU A 238 18.86 1.70 -1.59
N ARG A 239 18.37 2.84 -1.11
CA ARG A 239 18.43 3.24 0.29
C ARG A 239 17.04 3.38 0.89
N ASP A 240 16.90 2.86 2.10
CA ASP A 240 15.78 3.20 2.97
C ASP A 240 16.11 4.50 3.71
N ASN A 241 15.31 5.54 3.46
CA ASN A 241 15.46 6.84 4.09
C ASN A 241 14.37 7.10 5.14
N HIS A 242 13.55 6.08 5.45
CA HIS A 242 12.46 6.18 6.40
C HIS A 242 12.98 6.52 7.81
N ASP A 243 12.43 7.58 8.40
CA ASP A 243 12.69 7.94 9.79
C ASP A 243 11.68 7.23 10.70
N LEU A 244 12.10 6.12 11.31
CA LEU A 244 11.30 5.37 12.28
C LEU A 244 11.46 5.93 13.70
N SER A 245 12.56 6.63 13.94
CA SER A 245 12.90 7.25 15.22
C SER A 245 11.91 8.34 15.63
N VAL A 246 11.23 8.97 14.66
CA VAL A 246 10.17 9.96 14.87
C VAL A 246 9.00 9.42 15.70
N TYR A 247 8.73 8.12 15.64
CA TYR A 247 7.66 7.50 16.41
C TYR A 247 8.10 7.40 17.86
N ILE A 248 7.41 8.11 18.74
CA ILE A 248 7.65 8.01 20.18
C ILE A 248 7.27 6.62 20.66
N SER A 249 8.19 5.95 21.33
CA SER A 249 7.96 4.63 21.94
C SER A 249 8.60 4.62 23.32
N TRP A 250 7.88 4.04 24.27
CA TRP A 250 8.36 3.75 25.61
C TRP A 250 8.42 2.24 25.83
N ASP A 251 8.64 1.50 24.76
CA ASP A 251 8.80 0.05 24.78
C ASP A 251 10.27 -0.34 25.02
N PRO A 252 10.55 -1.44 25.74
CA PRO A 252 11.89 -1.88 26.11
C PRO A 252 12.87 -1.98 24.94
N GLU A 253 12.40 -2.37 23.75
CA GLU A 253 13.19 -2.51 22.53
C GLU A 253 13.89 -1.20 22.14
N ARG A 254 13.34 -0.05 22.57
CA ARG A 254 13.93 1.27 22.31
C ARG A 254 15.24 1.51 23.09
N ILE A 255 15.51 0.74 24.14
CA ILE A 255 16.75 0.83 24.94
C ILE A 255 17.91 0.15 24.22
N GLU A 256 17.65 -0.96 23.51
CA GLU A 256 18.69 -1.82 22.95
C GLU A 256 19.35 -1.22 21.71
N SER A 257 18.56 -0.65 20.80
CA SER A 257 19.06 0.00 19.59
C SER A 257 18.09 1.05 19.05
N THR A 258 18.54 1.84 18.09
CA THR A 258 17.65 2.61 17.24
C THR A 258 16.70 1.67 16.49
N PRO A 259 15.44 2.09 16.23
CA PRO A 259 14.49 1.27 15.48
C PRO A 259 15.02 0.83 14.11
N GLU A 260 15.72 1.71 13.41
CA GLU A 260 16.27 1.48 12.07
C GLU A 260 17.34 0.39 12.05
N ASP A 261 18.05 0.20 13.16
CA ASP A 261 19.10 -0.82 13.25
C ASP A 261 18.59 -2.21 13.59
N ALA A 262 17.33 -2.32 14.03
CA ALA A 262 16.70 -3.58 14.38
C ALA A 262 16.70 -4.54 13.19
N ARG A 263 17.05 -5.81 13.46
CA ARG A 263 17.10 -6.86 12.43
C ARG A 263 15.78 -7.00 11.68
N GLU A 264 14.65 -6.91 12.39
CA GLU A 264 13.32 -7.04 11.80
C GLU A 264 13.02 -5.91 10.78
N ILE A 265 13.55 -4.71 10.99
CA ILE A 265 13.43 -3.58 10.06
C ILE A 265 14.31 -3.79 8.83
N LYS A 266 15.55 -4.29 9.02
CA LYS A 266 16.44 -4.66 7.90
C LYS A 266 15.82 -5.77 7.04
N ASP A 267 15.21 -6.78 7.67
CA ASP A 267 14.49 -7.85 6.97
C ASP A 267 13.25 -7.31 6.23
N LEU A 268 12.50 -6.38 6.83
CA LEU A 268 11.38 -5.69 6.19
C LEU A 268 11.82 -4.93 4.93
N PHE A 269 12.95 -4.23 4.97
CA PHE A 269 13.49 -3.52 3.81
C PHE A 269 13.82 -4.49 2.67
N ILE A 270 14.46 -5.63 2.97
CA ILE A 270 14.74 -6.68 1.97
C ILE A 270 13.44 -7.20 1.34
N GLN A 271 12.41 -7.46 2.15
CA GLN A 271 11.10 -7.88 1.65
C GLN A 271 10.46 -6.83 0.74
N ASN A 272 10.58 -5.55 1.09
CA ASN A 272 10.09 -4.44 0.28
C ASN A 272 10.84 -4.31 -1.06
N VAL A 273 12.15 -4.54 -1.08
CA VAL A 273 12.95 -4.61 -2.32
C VAL A 273 12.52 -5.80 -3.18
N HIS A 274 12.28 -6.96 -2.59
CA HIS A 274 11.73 -8.12 -3.31
C HIS A 274 10.37 -7.82 -3.94
N PHE A 275 9.48 -7.18 -3.19
CA PHE A 275 8.17 -6.75 -3.71
C PHE A 275 8.31 -5.76 -4.87
N LEU A 276 9.19 -4.77 -4.73
CA LEU A 276 9.49 -3.82 -5.81
C LEU A 276 9.99 -4.55 -7.07
N LYS A 277 10.92 -5.49 -6.92
CA LYS A 277 11.42 -6.30 -8.05
C LYS A 277 10.29 -7.02 -8.77
N LEU A 278 9.40 -7.72 -8.04
CA LEU A 278 8.28 -8.44 -8.65
C LEU A 278 7.34 -7.49 -9.42
N ARG A 279 7.04 -6.32 -8.86
CA ARG A 279 6.21 -5.31 -9.54
C ARG A 279 6.88 -4.72 -10.78
N THR A 280 8.18 -4.44 -10.72
CA THR A 280 8.93 -3.93 -11.86
C THR A 280 8.96 -4.94 -13.01
N HIS A 281 9.01 -6.25 -12.75
CA HIS A 281 8.96 -7.26 -13.81
C HIS A 281 7.61 -7.29 -14.54
N ILE A 282 6.51 -7.00 -13.85
CA ILE A 282 5.19 -6.81 -14.51
C ILE A 282 5.28 -5.67 -15.54
N LEU A 283 5.90 -4.54 -15.17
CA LEU A 283 6.06 -3.39 -16.06
C LEU A 283 7.00 -3.70 -17.24
N TRP A 284 8.11 -4.39 -16.99
CA TRP A 284 9.02 -4.82 -18.06
C TRP A 284 8.34 -5.78 -19.04
N ALA A 285 7.56 -6.74 -18.55
CA ALA A 285 6.82 -7.68 -19.40
C ALA A 285 5.75 -6.96 -20.24
N LEU A 286 5.01 -6.02 -19.64
CA LEU A 286 4.04 -5.19 -20.38
C LEU A 286 4.72 -4.31 -21.43
N SER A 287 5.84 -3.67 -21.08
CA SER A 287 6.59 -2.84 -22.02
C SER A 287 7.12 -3.66 -23.20
N ALA A 288 7.68 -4.84 -22.94
CA ALA A 288 8.15 -5.75 -23.97
C ALA A 288 6.98 -6.22 -24.86
N SER A 289 5.81 -6.51 -24.28
CA SER A 289 4.60 -6.88 -25.02
C SER A 289 4.12 -5.76 -25.96
N VAL A 290 4.12 -4.51 -25.50
CA VAL A 290 3.79 -3.35 -26.35
C VAL A 290 4.81 -3.16 -27.47
N ASN A 291 6.10 -3.36 -27.19
CA ASN A 291 7.16 -3.28 -28.21
C ASN A 291 7.00 -4.37 -29.29
N ILE A 292 6.59 -5.59 -28.91
CA ILE A 292 6.29 -6.68 -29.86
C ILE A 292 5.19 -6.25 -30.85
N ILE A 293 4.11 -5.63 -30.37
CA ILE A 293 3.02 -5.17 -31.24
C ILE A 293 3.46 -4.03 -32.16
N LYS A 294 4.26 -3.09 -31.63
CA LYS A 294 4.78 -1.95 -32.42
C LYS A 294 5.88 -2.35 -33.41
N SER A 295 6.50 -3.52 -33.24
CA SER A 295 7.63 -3.98 -34.07
C SER A 295 7.22 -4.52 -35.45
N HIS A 296 8.05 -4.26 -36.45
CA HIS A 296 7.97 -4.89 -37.77
C HIS A 296 8.52 -6.32 -37.75
N ASP A 297 8.11 -7.15 -38.73
CA ASP A 297 8.35 -8.60 -38.75
C ASP A 297 9.81 -9.02 -38.53
N SER A 298 10.81 -8.24 -38.98
CA SER A 298 12.25 -8.54 -38.78
C SER A 298 12.78 -8.25 -37.38
N ALA A 299 12.17 -7.31 -36.64
CA ALA A 299 12.57 -6.95 -35.27
C ALA A 299 11.73 -7.68 -34.21
N ARG A 300 10.58 -8.25 -34.59
CA ARG A 300 9.64 -8.91 -33.68
C ARG A 300 10.27 -10.04 -32.89
N ASN A 301 11.09 -10.88 -33.53
CA ASN A 301 11.74 -12.00 -32.86
C ASN A 301 12.66 -11.54 -31.70
N SER A 302 13.41 -10.45 -31.90
CA SER A 302 14.27 -9.89 -30.85
C SER A 302 13.44 -9.32 -29.68
N CYS A 303 12.29 -8.70 -29.96
CA CYS A 303 11.37 -8.25 -28.91
C CYS A 303 10.73 -9.43 -28.15
N VAL A 304 10.41 -10.52 -28.85
CA VAL A 304 9.91 -11.77 -28.23
C VAL A 304 10.97 -12.41 -27.34
N ASP A 305 12.22 -12.47 -27.78
CA ASP A 305 13.33 -12.98 -26.96
C ASP A 305 13.57 -12.12 -25.71
N THR A 306 13.39 -10.79 -25.84
CA THR A 306 13.42 -9.87 -24.69
C THR A 306 12.33 -10.20 -23.68
N LEU A 307 11.08 -10.40 -24.13
CA LEU A 307 9.97 -10.78 -23.25
C LEU A 307 10.23 -12.13 -22.57
N ARG A 308 10.73 -13.13 -23.31
CA ARG A 308 11.10 -14.44 -22.74
C ARG A 308 12.18 -14.31 -21.68
N GLY A 309 13.19 -13.46 -21.91
CA GLY A 309 14.22 -13.14 -20.91
C GLY A 309 13.61 -12.58 -19.63
N VAL A 310 12.77 -11.54 -19.76
CA VAL A 310 12.06 -10.93 -18.62
C VAL A 310 11.20 -11.95 -17.87
N GLN A 311 10.48 -12.83 -18.57
CA GLN A 311 9.66 -13.87 -17.93
C GLN A 311 10.49 -14.90 -17.18
N LYS A 312 11.63 -15.31 -17.75
CA LYS A 312 12.57 -16.21 -17.09
C LYS A 312 13.13 -15.58 -15.81
N ASP A 313 13.61 -14.34 -15.90
CA ASP A 313 14.14 -13.61 -14.74
C ASP A 313 13.07 -13.42 -13.66
N TRP A 314 11.83 -13.12 -14.06
CA TRP A 314 10.71 -13.01 -13.14
C TRP A 314 10.41 -14.34 -12.44
N ALA A 315 10.42 -15.45 -13.18
CA ALA A 315 10.21 -16.79 -12.63
C ALA A 315 11.31 -17.16 -11.62
N ASP A 316 12.58 -16.91 -11.97
CA ASP A 316 13.73 -17.21 -11.11
C ASP A 316 13.67 -16.41 -9.80
N ILE A 317 13.33 -15.12 -9.89
CA ILE A 317 13.14 -14.26 -8.72
C ILE A 317 11.94 -14.72 -7.88
N TYR A 318 10.81 -15.01 -8.51
CA TYR A 318 9.60 -15.48 -7.83
C TYR A 318 9.87 -16.78 -7.07
N HIS A 319 10.53 -17.75 -7.69
CA HIS A 319 10.90 -19.01 -7.06
C HIS A 319 11.90 -18.81 -5.90
N LYS A 320 12.92 -17.97 -6.09
CA LYS A 320 13.88 -17.63 -5.02
C LYS A 320 13.19 -17.00 -3.81
N ILE A 321 12.28 -16.05 -4.03
CA ILE A 321 11.55 -15.38 -2.95
C ILE A 321 10.61 -16.37 -2.25
N SER A 322 9.85 -17.15 -3.01
CA SER A 322 8.87 -18.11 -2.48
C SER A 322 9.53 -19.23 -1.66
N THR A 323 10.73 -19.66 -2.04
CA THR A 323 11.50 -20.69 -1.32
C THR A 323 12.16 -20.15 -0.04
N THR A 324 12.46 -18.85 0.03
CA THR A 324 13.06 -18.21 1.20
C THR A 324 12.12 -18.19 2.42
N LYS A 325 10.79 -18.34 2.21
CA LYS A 325 9.76 -18.38 3.27
C LYS A 325 9.92 -17.29 4.34
N SER A 326 10.10 -16.03 3.91
CA SER A 326 10.20 -14.89 4.82
C SER A 326 8.93 -14.70 5.63
N VAL A 327 9.09 -14.37 6.91
CA VAL A 327 7.97 -14.14 7.85
C VAL A 327 7.67 -12.64 7.93
N PRO A 328 6.38 -12.25 7.99
CA PRO A 328 5.99 -10.86 8.27
C PRO A 328 6.61 -10.32 9.56
N ILE A 329 7.00 -9.04 9.54
CA ILE A 329 7.40 -8.34 10.78
C ILE A 329 6.29 -8.41 11.83
N LYS A 330 6.69 -8.68 13.08
CA LYS A 330 5.75 -8.78 14.19
C LYS A 330 5.07 -7.43 14.45
N GLN A 331 3.80 -7.49 14.81
CA GLN A 331 2.95 -6.31 15.07
C GLN A 331 2.76 -6.07 16.57
N ASN A 332 3.69 -6.54 17.40
CA ASN A 332 3.67 -6.40 18.86
C ASN A 332 3.87 -4.96 19.34
N LEU A 333 4.47 -4.09 18.52
CA LEU A 333 4.64 -2.67 18.83
C LEU A 333 3.79 -1.84 17.90
N VAL A 334 3.05 -0.87 18.44
CA VAL A 334 2.27 0.07 17.63
C VAL A 334 3.15 0.90 16.69
N THR A 335 4.38 1.21 17.12
CA THR A 335 5.36 1.97 16.35
C THR A 335 6.07 1.14 15.27
N SER A 336 5.91 -0.19 15.28
CA SER A 336 6.44 -1.02 14.20
C SER A 336 5.70 -0.72 12.90
N PRO A 337 6.41 -0.60 11.76
CA PRO A 337 5.78 -0.51 10.46
C PRO A 337 4.85 -1.69 10.19
N LEU A 338 3.85 -1.46 9.34
CA LEU A 338 3.00 -2.54 8.84
C LEU A 338 3.81 -3.54 7.99
N PRO A 339 3.42 -4.82 7.91
CA PRO A 339 4.15 -5.83 7.16
C PRO A 339 4.31 -5.51 5.68
N SER A 340 5.34 -6.03 5.03
CA SER A 340 5.53 -5.84 3.59
C SER A 340 4.31 -6.33 2.81
N ARG A 341 3.94 -5.59 1.76
CA ARG A 341 2.91 -6.02 0.79
C ARG A 341 3.33 -7.27 0.01
N LEU A 342 4.61 -7.66 0.11
CA LEU A 342 5.13 -8.90 -0.46
C LEU A 342 4.27 -10.11 -0.12
N HIS A 343 3.85 -10.26 1.13
CA HIS A 343 3.14 -11.46 1.58
C HIS A 343 1.79 -11.61 0.89
N SER A 344 0.97 -10.55 0.91
CA SER A 344 -0.31 -10.55 0.21
C SER A 344 -0.15 -10.71 -1.30
N HIS A 345 0.93 -10.16 -1.88
CA HIS A 345 1.26 -10.35 -3.29
C HIS A 345 1.57 -11.80 -3.65
N LEU A 346 2.33 -12.52 -2.83
CA LEU A 346 2.60 -13.95 -3.02
C LEU A 346 1.32 -14.79 -2.82
N ASP A 347 0.53 -14.47 -1.80
CA ASP A 347 -0.72 -15.17 -1.50
C ASP A 347 -1.75 -15.04 -2.65
N CYS A 348 -1.77 -13.90 -3.34
CA CYS A 348 -2.66 -13.64 -4.48
C CYS A 348 -2.15 -14.24 -5.81
N ARG A 349 -0.96 -14.84 -5.85
CA ARG A 349 -0.46 -15.63 -7.01
C ARG A 349 -0.33 -14.81 -8.31
N TYR A 350 0.23 -13.60 -8.21
CA TYR A 350 0.42 -12.71 -9.36
C TYR A 350 1.18 -13.39 -10.51
N PHE A 351 2.27 -14.10 -10.21
CA PHE A 351 3.11 -14.73 -11.22
C PHE A 351 2.39 -15.88 -11.92
N GLU A 352 1.67 -16.72 -11.19
CA GLU A 352 0.96 -17.86 -11.78
C GLU A 352 -0.17 -17.45 -12.72
N ILE A 353 -0.77 -16.26 -12.53
CA ILE A 353 -1.79 -15.74 -13.45
C ILE A 353 -1.13 -14.93 -14.57
N LEU A 354 -0.43 -13.84 -14.22
CA LEU A 354 0.10 -12.91 -15.21
C LEU A 354 1.25 -13.51 -16.02
N GLY A 355 2.11 -14.31 -15.40
CA GLY A 355 3.20 -15.01 -16.08
C GLY A 355 2.68 -15.97 -17.16
N GLN A 356 1.60 -16.69 -16.88
CA GLN A 356 0.93 -17.54 -17.86
C GLN A 356 0.25 -16.75 -18.97
N LEU A 357 -0.32 -15.59 -18.67
CA LEU A 357 -0.87 -14.70 -19.70
C LEU A 357 0.21 -14.14 -20.62
N PHE A 358 1.40 -13.83 -20.11
CA PHE A 358 2.53 -13.45 -20.96
C PHE A 358 3.06 -14.64 -21.77
N ASN A 359 3.04 -15.86 -21.24
CA ASN A 359 3.37 -17.06 -22.03
C ASN A 359 2.38 -17.25 -23.18
N LEU A 360 1.09 -17.05 -22.92
CA LEU A 360 0.06 -17.06 -23.95
C LEU A 360 0.33 -15.98 -25.02
N PHE A 361 0.66 -14.77 -24.59
CA PHE A 361 1.01 -13.66 -25.50
C PHE A 361 2.22 -14.03 -26.39
N VAL A 362 3.27 -14.61 -25.83
CA VAL A 362 4.44 -15.11 -26.57
C VAL A 362 4.03 -16.16 -27.60
N ASN A 363 3.25 -17.17 -27.20
CA ASN A 363 2.80 -18.23 -28.10
C ASN A 363 1.99 -17.69 -29.29
N ILE A 364 1.09 -16.74 -29.03
CA ILE A 364 0.34 -16.05 -30.09
C ILE A 364 1.29 -15.25 -31.01
N SER A 365 2.31 -14.60 -30.46
CA SER A 365 3.26 -13.79 -31.23
C SER A 365 4.11 -14.58 -32.23
N VAL A 366 4.33 -15.87 -31.96
CA VAL A 366 5.12 -16.77 -32.81
C VAL A 366 4.25 -17.75 -33.62
N GLU A 367 2.93 -17.54 -33.65
CA GLU A 367 1.95 -18.41 -34.32
C GLU A 367 1.97 -19.88 -33.80
N ASP A 368 2.36 -20.13 -32.54
CA ASP A 368 2.31 -21.45 -31.90
C ASP A 368 1.05 -21.59 -31.04
N THR A 369 0.05 -22.35 -31.53
CA THR A 369 -1.24 -22.50 -30.85
C THR A 369 -1.39 -23.80 -30.05
N ALA A 370 -0.40 -24.70 -30.10
CA ALA A 370 -0.53 -26.06 -29.57
C ALA A 370 -0.85 -26.11 -28.06
N ASN A 371 -0.24 -25.21 -27.27
CA ASN A 371 -0.37 -25.18 -25.81
C ASN A 371 -1.31 -24.08 -25.29
N CYS A 372 -1.89 -23.25 -26.17
CA CYS A 372 -2.66 -22.09 -25.75
C CYS A 372 -3.93 -22.46 -24.95
N GLY A 373 -4.63 -23.54 -25.31
CA GLY A 373 -5.81 -24.00 -24.56
C GLY A 373 -5.49 -24.49 -23.14
N ALA A 374 -4.34 -25.16 -22.96
CA ALA A 374 -3.87 -25.60 -21.65
C ALA A 374 -3.54 -24.39 -20.76
N ILE A 375 -2.90 -23.36 -21.32
CA ILE A 375 -2.59 -22.12 -20.60
C ILE A 375 -3.88 -21.42 -20.13
N VAL A 376 -4.90 -21.30 -20.99
CA VAL A 376 -6.18 -20.69 -20.61
C VAL A 376 -6.87 -21.47 -19.49
N THR A 377 -6.78 -22.80 -19.50
CA THR A 377 -7.34 -23.66 -18.45
C THR A 377 -6.62 -23.48 -17.11
N ASP A 378 -5.29 -23.38 -17.12
CA ASP A 378 -4.50 -23.11 -15.90
C ASP A 378 -4.78 -21.72 -15.33
N VAL A 379 -4.87 -20.71 -16.19
CA VAL A 379 -5.27 -19.34 -15.82
C VAL A 379 -6.67 -19.34 -15.20
N GLN A 380 -7.63 -20.05 -15.80
CA GLN A 380 -8.98 -20.17 -15.25
C GLN A 380 -8.99 -20.82 -13.86
N SER A 381 -8.20 -21.87 -13.66
CA SER A 381 -8.07 -22.55 -12.36
C SER A 381 -7.52 -21.61 -11.29
N ASN A 382 -6.44 -20.88 -11.60
CA ASN A 382 -5.85 -19.92 -10.67
C ASN A 382 -6.78 -18.74 -10.37
N PHE A 383 -7.54 -18.24 -11.35
CA PHE A 383 -8.57 -17.22 -11.09
C PHE A 383 -9.67 -17.72 -10.17
N LYS A 384 -10.25 -18.90 -10.44
CA LYS A 384 -11.30 -19.45 -9.57
C LYS A 384 -10.84 -19.59 -8.12
N ARG A 385 -9.59 -19.99 -7.91
CA ARG A 385 -8.97 -20.04 -6.58
C ARG A 385 -8.86 -18.64 -5.95
N LEU A 386 -8.35 -17.66 -6.68
CA LEU A 386 -8.22 -16.28 -6.21
C LEU A 386 -9.57 -15.66 -5.86
N THR A 387 -10.55 -15.75 -6.76
CA THR A 387 -11.91 -15.26 -6.56
C THR A 387 -12.61 -15.98 -5.41
N GLY A 388 -12.42 -17.30 -5.29
CA GLY A 388 -12.93 -18.08 -4.16
C GLY A 388 -12.42 -17.56 -2.81
N VAL A 389 -11.11 -17.29 -2.70
CA VAL A 389 -10.52 -16.68 -1.49
C VAL A 389 -11.13 -15.32 -1.18
N VAL A 390 -11.33 -14.47 -2.20
CA VAL A 390 -11.98 -13.15 -2.02
C VAL A 390 -13.40 -13.30 -1.48
N VAL A 391 -14.22 -14.15 -2.10
CA VAL A 391 -15.60 -14.39 -1.71
C VAL A 391 -15.67 -14.94 -0.28
N ASP A 392 -14.79 -15.87 0.07
CA ASP A 392 -14.72 -16.45 1.40
C ASP A 392 -14.32 -15.42 2.47
N LEU A 393 -13.29 -14.62 2.22
CA LEU A 393 -12.82 -13.60 3.17
C LEU A 393 -13.85 -12.50 3.39
N VAL A 394 -14.46 -11.98 2.31
CA VAL A 394 -15.53 -10.99 2.39
C VAL A 394 -16.74 -11.58 3.13
N GLY A 395 -17.13 -12.81 2.80
CA GLY A 395 -18.22 -13.51 3.46
C GLY A 395 -17.97 -13.79 4.95
N GLN A 396 -16.73 -14.12 5.33
CA GLN A 396 -16.33 -14.28 6.74
C GLN A 396 -16.36 -12.96 7.49
N GLN A 397 -15.85 -11.88 6.90
CA GLN A 397 -15.85 -10.56 7.52
C GLN A 397 -17.28 -10.06 7.77
N ARG A 398 -18.20 -10.24 6.81
CA ARG A 398 -19.61 -9.85 6.96
C ARG A 398 -20.33 -10.59 8.09
N ARG A 399 -19.94 -11.83 8.35
CA ARG A 399 -20.52 -12.66 9.42
C ARG A 399 -19.82 -12.46 10.78
N SER A 400 -18.70 -11.73 10.80
CA SER A 400 -17.95 -11.47 12.02
C SER A 400 -18.72 -10.49 12.92
N GLY A 401 -18.76 -10.77 14.22
CA GLY A 401 -19.26 -9.81 15.21
C GLY A 401 -18.37 -8.56 15.35
N ASP A 402 -17.12 -8.66 14.88
CA ASP A 402 -16.21 -7.52 14.71
C ASP A 402 -15.71 -7.50 13.26
N CYS A 403 -16.41 -6.74 12.42
CA CYS A 403 -16.08 -6.61 11.00
C CYS A 403 -14.88 -5.70 10.73
N TYR A 404 -14.38 -4.94 11.72
CA TYR A 404 -13.30 -3.98 11.53
C TYR A 404 -11.92 -4.61 11.79
N TRP A 405 -11.81 -5.60 12.69
CA TRP A 405 -10.52 -6.16 13.12
C TRP A 405 -9.63 -6.65 11.96
N LYS A 406 -10.16 -7.52 11.09
CA LYS A 406 -9.41 -8.08 9.95
C LYS A 406 -9.55 -7.28 8.66
N ARG A 407 -10.24 -6.14 8.70
CA ARG A 407 -10.65 -5.39 7.50
C ARG A 407 -9.48 -5.03 6.60
N ARG A 408 -8.36 -4.55 7.16
CA ARG A 408 -7.14 -4.21 6.39
C ARG A 408 -6.69 -5.37 5.50
N SER A 409 -6.56 -6.57 6.06
CA SER A 409 -6.08 -7.74 5.33
C SER A 409 -7.06 -8.18 4.23
N VAL A 410 -8.36 -8.19 4.54
CA VAL A 410 -9.40 -8.54 3.55
C VAL A 410 -9.41 -7.54 2.40
N LEU A 411 -9.32 -6.25 2.72
CA LEU A 411 -9.29 -5.18 1.72
C LEU A 411 -8.04 -5.25 0.83
N GLU A 412 -6.86 -5.50 1.41
CA GLU A 412 -5.63 -5.68 0.64
C GLU A 412 -5.74 -6.85 -0.34
N THR A 413 -6.29 -8.00 0.07
CA THR A 413 -6.52 -9.15 -0.83
C THR A 413 -7.52 -8.82 -1.94
N VAL A 414 -8.62 -8.13 -1.63
CA VAL A 414 -9.61 -7.69 -2.63
C VAL A 414 -8.96 -6.77 -3.65
N VAL A 415 -8.20 -5.77 -3.20
CA VAL A 415 -7.52 -4.80 -4.08
C VAL A 415 -6.52 -5.51 -4.98
N ASN A 416 -5.72 -6.43 -4.44
CA ASN A 416 -4.78 -7.23 -5.22
C ASN A 416 -5.49 -8.09 -6.28
N ALA A 417 -6.63 -8.73 -5.93
CA ALA A 417 -7.41 -9.50 -6.89
C ALA A 417 -7.97 -8.64 -8.04
N VAL A 418 -8.48 -7.45 -7.71
CA VAL A 418 -8.95 -6.48 -8.71
C VAL A 418 -7.79 -5.99 -9.59
N GLU A 419 -6.61 -5.74 -9.03
CA GLU A 419 -5.39 -5.37 -9.76
C GLU A 419 -5.02 -6.49 -10.76
N ILE A 420 -4.91 -7.74 -10.31
CA ILE A 420 -4.56 -8.90 -11.15
C ILE A 420 -5.54 -9.04 -12.31
N ILE A 421 -6.85 -9.05 -12.03
CA ILE A 421 -7.87 -9.22 -13.08
C ILE A 421 -7.88 -8.03 -14.05
N SER A 422 -7.65 -6.82 -13.55
CA SER A 422 -7.56 -5.61 -14.39
C SER A 422 -6.36 -5.64 -15.33
N LEU A 423 -5.19 -6.06 -14.84
CA LEU A 423 -3.99 -6.27 -15.65
C LEU A 423 -4.19 -7.41 -16.66
N SER A 424 -4.86 -8.48 -16.25
CA SER A 424 -5.18 -9.61 -17.12
C SER A 424 -6.09 -9.22 -18.27
N ALA A 425 -7.09 -8.37 -18.01
CA ALA A 425 -7.94 -7.81 -19.06
C ALA A 425 -7.13 -6.95 -20.05
N THR A 426 -6.15 -6.17 -19.55
CA THR A 426 -5.23 -5.40 -20.40
C THR A 426 -4.35 -6.32 -21.26
N ILE A 427 -3.79 -7.40 -20.70
CA ILE A 427 -2.99 -8.37 -21.48
C ILE A 427 -3.86 -9.08 -22.52
N CYS A 428 -5.11 -9.44 -22.18
CA CYS A 428 -6.06 -10.01 -23.13
C CYS A 428 -6.32 -9.09 -24.34
N LEU A 429 -6.39 -7.76 -24.12
CA LEU A 429 -6.49 -6.80 -25.21
C LEU A 429 -5.22 -6.77 -26.07
N LEU A 430 -4.04 -6.82 -25.46
CA LEU A 430 -2.77 -6.89 -26.20
C LEU A 430 -2.74 -8.13 -27.10
N CYS A 431 -3.17 -9.30 -26.59
CA CYS A 431 -3.28 -10.51 -27.40
C CYS A 431 -4.27 -10.35 -28.57
N ASN A 432 -5.43 -9.72 -28.33
CA ASN A 432 -6.42 -9.45 -29.38
C ASN A 432 -5.88 -8.52 -30.46
N ASP A 433 -5.12 -7.49 -30.10
CA ASP A 433 -4.56 -6.54 -31.06
C ASP A 433 -3.44 -7.15 -31.88
N LEU A 434 -2.58 -7.94 -31.25
CA LEU A 434 -1.53 -8.72 -31.91
C LEU A 434 -2.10 -9.68 -32.97
N ALA A 435 -3.28 -10.24 -32.73
CA ALA A 435 -3.93 -11.18 -33.63
C ALA A 435 -4.70 -10.51 -34.79
N LYS A 436 -4.85 -9.17 -34.80
CA LYS A 436 -5.46 -8.44 -35.92
C LYS A 436 -4.49 -8.37 -37.11
N PRO A 437 -4.99 -8.44 -38.36
CA PRO A 437 -4.13 -8.26 -39.54
C PRO A 437 -3.56 -6.84 -39.57
N PRO A 438 -2.28 -6.65 -39.95
CA PRO A 438 -1.67 -5.33 -40.02
C PRO A 438 -2.41 -4.45 -41.03
N GLN A 439 -2.83 -3.25 -40.61
CA GLN A 439 -3.68 -2.35 -41.40
C GLN A 439 -3.10 -1.94 -42.77
N ASN A 440 -1.80 -2.20 -43.03
CA ASN A 440 -1.08 -1.74 -44.22
C ASN A 440 -0.69 -2.82 -45.26
N LYS A 441 -1.08 -4.10 -45.10
CA LYS A 441 -0.81 -5.14 -46.14
C LYS A 441 -2.12 -5.64 -46.76
N ARG A 442 -2.24 -5.50 -48.09
CA ARG A 442 -3.37 -5.95 -48.93
C ARG A 442 -3.62 -7.47 -48.93
N SER A 443 -2.83 -8.28 -48.23
CA SER A 443 -3.08 -9.71 -48.05
C SER A 443 -3.89 -9.95 -46.77
N LYS A 444 -5.17 -10.28 -46.93
CA LYS A 444 -6.07 -10.70 -45.84
C LYS A 444 -5.61 -12.06 -45.26
N LYS A 445 -4.55 -12.10 -44.44
CA LYS A 445 -4.33 -13.25 -43.55
C LYS A 445 -5.39 -13.12 -42.44
N LYS A 446 -6.50 -13.85 -42.58
CA LYS A 446 -7.54 -13.91 -41.53
C LYS A 446 -6.90 -14.48 -40.27
N MET A 447 -7.26 -13.93 -39.10
CA MET A 447 -6.91 -14.50 -37.81
C MET A 447 -7.25 -15.99 -37.79
N ASP A 448 -6.30 -16.82 -37.38
CA ASP A 448 -6.52 -18.26 -37.33
C ASP A 448 -7.71 -18.58 -36.42
N ALA A 449 -8.54 -19.53 -36.84
CA ALA A 449 -9.77 -19.88 -36.14
C ALA A 449 -9.46 -20.41 -34.73
N SER A 450 -8.33 -21.11 -34.57
CA SER A 450 -7.89 -21.63 -33.27
C SER A 450 -7.52 -20.49 -32.30
N THR A 451 -6.71 -19.52 -32.74
CA THR A 451 -6.33 -18.33 -31.95
C THR A 451 -7.55 -17.51 -31.55
N LYS A 452 -8.52 -17.35 -32.46
CA LYS A 452 -9.78 -16.66 -32.16
C LYS A 452 -10.58 -17.36 -31.06
N CYS A 453 -10.65 -18.69 -31.09
CA CYS A 453 -11.34 -19.47 -30.06
C CYS A 453 -10.70 -19.26 -28.70
N VAL A 454 -9.38 -19.44 -28.61
CA VAL A 454 -8.59 -19.27 -27.37
C VAL A 454 -8.79 -17.88 -26.75
N LEU A 455 -8.78 -16.81 -27.57
CA LEU A 455 -8.94 -15.45 -27.07
C LEU A 455 -10.36 -15.15 -26.59
N ASN A 456 -11.37 -15.71 -27.26
CA ASN A 456 -12.76 -15.62 -26.79
C ASN A 456 -12.94 -16.37 -25.47
N ASP A 457 -12.33 -17.56 -25.34
CA ASP A 457 -12.38 -18.36 -24.12
C ASP A 457 -11.70 -17.61 -22.97
N LEU A 458 -10.51 -17.05 -23.18
CA LEU A 458 -9.83 -16.21 -22.19
C LEU A 458 -10.67 -14.99 -21.78
N ALA A 459 -11.22 -14.26 -22.74
CA ALA A 459 -12.07 -13.10 -22.46
C ALA A 459 -13.31 -13.51 -21.65
N SER A 460 -13.90 -14.68 -21.94
CA SER A 460 -15.04 -15.21 -21.18
C SER A 460 -14.66 -15.56 -19.74
N VAL A 461 -13.49 -16.16 -19.53
CA VAL A 461 -12.94 -16.47 -18.19
C VAL A 461 -12.79 -15.17 -17.39
N ILE A 462 -12.10 -14.17 -17.94
CA ILE A 462 -11.88 -12.90 -17.23
C ILE A 462 -13.21 -12.20 -16.93
N LYS A 463 -14.18 -12.20 -17.87
CA LYS A 463 -15.51 -11.61 -17.66
C LYS A 463 -16.29 -12.29 -16.52
N ASN A 464 -16.26 -13.62 -16.46
CA ASN A 464 -16.96 -14.37 -15.41
C ASN A 464 -16.40 -14.03 -14.02
N GLU A 465 -15.09 -13.92 -13.90
CA GLU A 465 -14.42 -13.62 -12.64
C GLU A 465 -14.62 -12.15 -12.23
N LEU A 466 -14.54 -11.20 -13.19
CA LEU A 466 -14.93 -9.80 -12.99
C LEU A 466 -16.35 -9.66 -12.41
N ASN A 467 -17.33 -10.37 -13.00
CA ASN A 467 -18.72 -10.36 -12.53
C ASN A 467 -18.87 -10.98 -11.13
N THR A 468 -18.13 -12.05 -10.85
CA THR A 468 -18.17 -12.73 -9.55
C THR A 468 -17.64 -11.81 -8.44
N ILE A 469 -16.53 -11.11 -8.68
CA ILE A 469 -16.01 -10.13 -7.74
C ILE A 469 -16.97 -8.93 -7.61
N ASP A 470 -17.49 -8.35 -8.70
CA ASP A 470 -18.43 -7.22 -8.60
C ASP A 470 -19.68 -7.58 -7.76
N SER A 471 -20.22 -8.79 -7.96
CA SER A 471 -21.37 -9.30 -7.19
C SER A 471 -21.03 -9.51 -5.72
N CYS A 472 -19.80 -9.97 -5.42
CA CYS A 472 -19.32 -10.11 -4.05
C CYS A 472 -19.22 -8.75 -3.34
N LEU A 473 -18.70 -7.73 -4.04
CA LEU A 473 -18.50 -6.39 -3.49
C LEU A 473 -19.81 -5.61 -3.33
N GLU A 474 -20.84 -5.90 -4.13
CA GLU A 474 -22.14 -5.24 -4.05
C GLU A 474 -22.77 -5.28 -2.66
N ASN A 475 -22.63 -6.39 -1.96
CA ASN A 475 -23.21 -6.60 -0.64
C ASN A 475 -22.19 -6.45 0.50
N TRP A 476 -20.99 -5.95 0.21
CA TRP A 476 -19.94 -5.78 1.20
C TRP A 476 -20.06 -4.42 1.87
N THR A 477 -20.96 -4.32 2.84
CA THR A 477 -21.18 -3.11 3.66
C THR A 477 -20.59 -3.28 5.05
N LEU A 478 -20.34 -2.15 5.72
CA LEU A 478 -20.00 -2.09 7.14
C LEU A 478 -21.21 -1.55 7.92
N PRO A 479 -21.35 -1.88 9.21
CA PRO A 479 -22.36 -1.27 10.05
C PRO A 479 -22.05 0.22 10.25
N ASP A 480 -23.10 1.03 10.27
CA ASP A 480 -23.01 2.47 10.52
C ASP A 480 -22.83 2.79 12.02
N GLU A 481 -23.21 1.85 12.89
CA GLU A 481 -23.11 1.99 14.35
C GLU A 481 -22.12 0.98 14.93
N PHE A 482 -21.26 1.50 15.81
CA PHE A 482 -20.33 0.69 16.60
C PHE A 482 -20.33 1.21 18.02
N ASP A 483 -21.04 0.51 18.92
CA ASP A 483 -21.26 1.00 20.27
C ASP A 483 -19.98 0.92 21.14
N LEU A 484 -19.51 2.10 21.53
CA LEU A 484 -18.42 2.32 22.48
C LEU A 484 -18.88 3.17 23.67
N SER A 485 -20.18 3.40 23.84
CA SER A 485 -20.74 4.39 24.77
C SER A 485 -20.24 4.18 26.20
N ASP A 486 -20.33 2.95 26.71
CA ASP A 486 -19.86 2.60 28.05
C ASP A 486 -18.37 2.88 28.23
N ARG A 487 -17.57 2.59 27.21
CA ARG A 487 -16.13 2.74 27.28
C ARG A 487 -15.72 4.20 27.19
N LEU A 488 -16.34 4.98 26.31
CA LEU A 488 -16.08 6.41 26.19
C LEU A 488 -16.54 7.17 27.43
N ALA A 489 -17.63 6.74 28.06
CA ALA A 489 -18.08 7.26 29.35
C ALA A 489 -17.04 7.03 30.44
N LEU A 490 -16.47 5.82 30.54
CA LEU A 490 -15.38 5.52 31.48
C LEU A 490 -14.13 6.38 31.24
N LEU A 491 -13.82 6.67 29.97
CA LEU A 491 -12.71 7.54 29.60
C LEU A 491 -13.06 9.04 29.69
N ASN A 492 -14.31 9.39 30.02
CA ASN A 492 -14.86 10.74 30.04
C ASN A 492 -14.61 11.50 28.71
N LEU A 493 -14.72 10.77 27.59
CA LEU A 493 -14.61 11.28 26.24
C LEU A 493 -16.00 11.62 25.68
N SER A 494 -16.08 12.63 24.82
CA SER A 494 -17.34 12.98 24.15
C SER A 494 -17.69 11.96 23.06
N ALA A 495 -18.97 11.60 22.97
CA ALA A 495 -19.47 10.72 21.91
C ALA A 495 -19.31 11.31 20.49
N ASN A 496 -19.17 12.63 20.36
CA ASN A 496 -18.99 13.28 19.06
C ASN A 496 -17.75 12.78 18.30
N GLY A 497 -16.65 12.48 19.00
CA GLY A 497 -15.45 11.93 18.36
C GLY A 497 -15.66 10.51 17.84
N GLN A 498 -16.49 9.70 18.50
CA GLN A 498 -16.86 8.36 18.02
C GLN A 498 -17.51 8.42 16.64
N ASN A 499 -18.48 9.32 16.47
CA ASN A 499 -19.21 9.45 15.21
C ASN A 499 -18.28 9.84 14.06
N SER A 500 -17.37 10.79 14.29
CA SER A 500 -16.36 11.21 13.31
C SER A 500 -15.43 10.07 12.87
N VAL A 501 -14.88 9.31 13.83
CA VAL A 501 -14.00 8.16 13.52
C VAL A 501 -14.76 7.08 12.74
N ILE A 502 -15.96 6.70 13.19
CA ILE A 502 -16.76 5.66 12.53
C ILE A 502 -17.19 6.11 11.13
N GLU A 503 -17.65 7.34 10.98
CA GLU A 503 -18.00 7.93 9.69
C GLU A 503 -16.81 7.87 8.73
N ASN A 504 -15.61 8.23 9.17
CA ASN A 504 -14.40 8.14 8.34
C ASN A 504 -14.08 6.71 7.90
N ILE A 505 -14.30 5.71 8.77
CA ILE A 505 -14.08 4.29 8.45
C ILE A 505 -15.12 3.80 7.43
N VAL A 506 -16.40 4.11 7.66
CA VAL A 506 -17.51 3.71 6.79
C VAL A 506 -17.41 4.39 5.43
N ASN A 507 -17.14 5.70 5.38
CA ASN A 507 -16.96 6.46 4.14
C ASN A 507 -15.76 5.95 3.34
N SER A 508 -14.65 5.60 4.03
CA SER A 508 -13.49 4.97 3.39
C SER A 508 -13.86 3.66 2.70
N HIS A 509 -14.65 2.83 3.38
CA HIS A 509 -15.13 1.55 2.85
C HIS A 509 -16.06 1.73 1.65
N THR A 510 -17.09 2.55 1.80
CA THR A 510 -18.09 2.81 0.76
C THR A 510 -17.44 3.40 -0.50
N THR A 511 -16.50 4.32 -0.33
CA THR A 511 -15.76 4.92 -1.45
C THR A 511 -14.87 3.89 -2.15
N ALA A 512 -14.11 3.10 -1.38
CA ALA A 512 -13.26 2.04 -1.94
C ALA A 512 -14.07 1.01 -2.73
N VAL A 513 -15.17 0.49 -2.16
CA VAL A 513 -16.06 -0.46 -2.85
C VAL A 513 -16.61 0.15 -4.14
N LYS A 514 -17.06 1.41 -4.10
CA LYS A 514 -17.58 2.12 -5.28
C LYS A 514 -16.52 2.25 -6.38
N GLU A 515 -15.31 2.66 -6.04
CA GLU A 515 -14.22 2.81 -7.03
C GLU A 515 -13.81 1.47 -7.64
N LEU A 516 -13.64 0.43 -6.81
CA LEU A 516 -13.31 -0.92 -7.28
C LEU A 516 -14.39 -1.47 -8.22
N ARG A 517 -15.67 -1.36 -7.85
CA ARG A 517 -16.79 -1.79 -8.72
C ARG A 517 -16.84 -1.00 -10.03
N THR A 518 -16.59 0.31 -9.98
CA THR A 518 -16.54 1.16 -11.18
C THR A 518 -15.43 0.69 -12.13
N LEU A 519 -14.26 0.37 -11.59
CA LEU A 519 -13.15 -0.18 -12.37
C LEU A 519 -13.52 -1.55 -12.98
N LEU A 520 -14.10 -2.47 -12.21
CA LEU A 520 -14.53 -3.79 -12.72
C LEU A 520 -15.51 -3.65 -13.89
N LYS A 521 -16.51 -2.77 -13.77
CA LYS A 521 -17.49 -2.49 -14.84
C LYS A 521 -16.84 -1.87 -16.07
N ALA A 522 -15.86 -0.99 -15.89
CA ALA A 522 -15.09 -0.43 -17.00
C ALA A 522 -14.29 -1.52 -17.75
N LYS A 523 -13.67 -2.46 -17.01
CA LYS A 523 -12.94 -3.60 -17.60
C LYS A 523 -13.87 -4.59 -18.31
N LEU A 524 -15.05 -4.84 -17.77
CA LEU A 524 -16.08 -5.67 -18.45
C LEU A 524 -16.51 -5.06 -19.80
N LYS A 525 -16.73 -3.75 -19.83
CA LYS A 525 -17.05 -3.01 -21.07
C LYS A 525 -15.89 -3.08 -22.05
N MET A 526 -14.67 -2.91 -21.56
CA MET A 526 -13.44 -2.96 -22.35
C MET A 526 -13.24 -4.32 -23.05
N LEU A 527 -13.59 -5.44 -22.42
CA LEU A 527 -13.51 -6.77 -23.02
C LEU A 527 -14.70 -7.13 -23.93
N SER A 528 -15.72 -6.28 -23.99
CA SER A 528 -16.96 -6.54 -24.76
C SER A 528 -17.04 -5.76 -26.08
N GLY A 529 -16.17 -4.78 -26.27
CA GLY A 529 -15.89 -4.19 -27.58
C GLY A 529 -14.70 -4.86 -28.23
#